data_AF-A0A811TDP4-F1
#
_entry.id   AF-A0A811TDP4-F1
#
_cell.length_a   1.000
_cell.length_b   1.000
_cell.length_c   1.000
_cell.angle_alpha   90.00
_cell.angle_beta   90.00
_cell.angle_gamma   90.00
#
_symmetry.space_group_name_H-M   'P 1'
#
loop_
_entity.id
_entity.type
_entity.pdbx_description
1 polymer ?
#
loop_
_entity_poly.entity_id
_entity_poly.type
_entity_poly.pdbx_seq_one_letter_code
_entity_poly.pdbx_strand_id
1 'polypeptide(L)' 'MPKIIANTNCDAVLGIACPDEIKLGIEFVESKGLPIKGILLTKNGCANTEFDLDSLKEALV' A
#
# COMPACT_ATOMS: atom_id res chain seq x y z
N MET A 1 8.40 -2.70 -6.02
CA MET A 1 7.11 -2.21 -6.55
C MET A 1 7.00 -2.29 -8.08
N PRO A 2 7.91 -1.71 -8.91
CA PRO A 2 7.70 -1.62 -10.36
C PRO A 2 7.56 -2.98 -11.07
N LYS A 3 8.38 -3.95 -10.68
CA LYS A 3 8.33 -5.32 -11.22
C LYS A 3 7.04 -6.06 -10.85
N ILE A 4 6.45 -5.76 -9.69
CA ILE A 4 5.22 -6.43 -9.23
C ILE A 4 4.05 -5.94 -10.07
N ILE A 5 3.88 -4.62 -10.17
CA ILE A 5 2.80 -4.02 -10.97
C ILE A 5 2.94 -4.37 -12.46
N ALA A 6 4.17 -4.44 -12.98
CA ALA A 6 4.40 -4.83 -14.38
C ALA A 6 4.07 -6.30 -14.69
N ASN A 7 4.14 -7.18 -13.69
CA ASN A 7 3.99 -8.63 -13.87
C ASN A 7 2.67 -9.19 -13.30
N THR A 8 1.80 -8.32 -12.78
CA THR A 8 0.54 -8.73 -12.16
C THR A 8 -0.61 -8.07 -12.90
N ASN A 9 -1.56 -8.86 -13.39
CA ASN A 9 -2.85 -8.32 -13.82
C ASN A 9 -3.69 -8.05 -12.58
N CYS A 10 -3.91 -6.77 -12.28
CA CYS A 10 -4.80 -6.34 -11.20
C CYS A 10 -5.66 -5.17 -11.70
N ASP A 11 -6.91 -5.12 -11.24
CA ASP A 11 -7.84 -4.06 -11.62
C ASP A 11 -7.69 -2.80 -10.75
N ALA A 12 -7.09 -2.95 -9.56
CA ALA A 12 -6.81 -1.86 -8.62
C ALA A 12 -5.71 -2.25 -7.64
N VAL A 13 -5.14 -1.26 -6.96
CA VAL A 13 -4.13 -1.43 -5.91
C VAL A 13 -4.65 -0.87 -4.58
N LEU A 14 -4.44 -1.63 -3.50
CA LEU A 14 -4.59 -1.14 -2.14
C LEU A 14 -3.20 -1.05 -1.51
N GLY A 15 -2.74 0.16 -1.21
CA GLY A 15 -1.46 0.40 -0.53
C GLY A 15 -1.68 0.58 0.97
N ILE A 16 -0.80 -0.01 1.80
CA ILE A 16 -0.76 0.22 3.24
C ILE A 16 0.67 0.59 3.62
N ALA A 17 0.91 1.83 4.06
CA ALA A 17 2.23 2.27 4.50
C ALA A 17 2.15 3.55 5.37
N CYS A 18 3.31 4.04 5.80
CA CYS A 18 3.45 5.38 6.37
C CYS A 18 3.10 6.47 5.34
N PRO A 19 2.82 7.72 5.77
CA PRO A 19 2.35 8.78 4.89
C PRO A 19 3.27 9.07 3.69
N ASP A 20 4.57 9.15 3.89
CA ASP A 20 5.53 9.48 2.84
C ASP A 20 5.65 8.36 1.81
N GLU A 21 5.73 7.11 2.27
CA GLU A 21 5.76 5.92 1.42
C GLU A 21 4.45 5.72 0.66
N ILE A 22 3.29 5.96 1.30
CA ILE A 22 1.99 5.89 0.63
C ILE A 22 1.92 6.90 -0.51
N LYS A 23 2.37 8.13 -0.27
CA LYS A 23 2.33 9.19 -1.29
C LYS A 23 3.14 8.80 -2.52
N LEU A 24 4.38 8.34 -2.33
CA LEU A 24 5.24 7.86 -3.41
C LEU A 24 4.63 6.66 -4.15
N GLY A 25 4.00 5.75 -3.41
CA GLY A 25 3.29 4.60 -3.97
C GLY A 25 2.11 5.01 -4.86
N ILE A 26 1.25 5.91 -4.37
CA ILE A 26 0.09 6.44 -5.11
C ILE A 26 0.53 7.06 -6.42
N GLU A 27 1.46 8.01 -6.38
CA GLU A 27 1.95 8.71 -7.58
C GLU A 27 2.50 7.71 -8.62
N PHE A 28 3.21 6.66 -8.16
CA PHE A 28 3.70 5.62 -9.06
C PHE A 28 2.58 4.80 -9.70
N VAL A 29 1.59 4.33 -8.92
CA VAL A 29 0.50 3.48 -9.45
C VAL A 29 -0.42 4.26 -10.38
N GLU A 30 -0.76 5.50 -10.03
CA GLU A 30 -1.54 6.39 -10.89
C GLU A 30 -0.84 6.63 -12.23
N SER A 31 0.51 6.77 -12.24
CA SER A 31 1.30 6.89 -13.47
C SER A 31 1.20 5.66 -14.40
N LYS A 32 0.71 4.52 -13.89
CA LYS A 32 0.44 3.29 -14.65
C LYS A 32 -1.02 3.16 -15.08
N GLY A 33 -1.87 4.14 -14.79
CA GLY A 33 -3.29 4.14 -15.14
C GLY A 33 -4.13 3.20 -14.28
N LEU A 34 -3.62 2.75 -13.13
CA LEU A 34 -4.33 1.85 -12.23
C LEU A 34 -5.01 2.64 -11.10
N PRO A 35 -6.27 2.34 -10.76
CA PRO A 35 -6.91 2.85 -9.56
C PRO A 35 -6.12 2.43 -8.31
N ILE A 36 -5.92 3.37 -7.38
CA ILE A 36 -5.26 3.08 -6.10
C ILE A 36 -5.97 3.76 -4.93
N LYS A 37 -6.00 3.07 -3.79
CA LYS A 37 -6.35 3.64 -2.49
C LYS A 37 -5.20 3.41 -1.51
N GLY A 38 -4.77 4.47 -0.82
CA GLY A 38 -3.82 4.38 0.28
C GLY A 38 -4.53 4.28 1.63
N ILE A 39 -4.08 3.36 2.48
CA ILE A 39 -4.43 3.28 3.89
C ILE A 39 -3.16 3.63 4.68
N LEU A 40 -3.28 4.59 5.59
CA LEU A 40 -2.17 4.99 6.45
C LEU A 40 -2.05 4.03 7.62
N LEU A 41 -0.81 3.69 7.97
CA LEU A 41 -0.54 3.03 9.24
C LEU A 41 -0.91 3.94 10.41
N THR A 42 -1.46 3.35 11.47
CA THR A 42 -1.77 4.07 12.72
C THR A 42 -0.51 4.48 13.48
N LYS A 43 0.62 3.83 13.20
CA LYS A 43 1.95 4.10 13.76
C LYS A 43 2.99 3.96 12.66
N ASN A 44 4.05 4.77 12.72
CA ASN A 44 5.13 4.68 11.74
C ASN A 44 5.80 3.30 11.77
N GLY A 45 5.76 2.60 10.64
CA GLY A 45 6.54 1.39 10.39
C GLY A 45 7.92 1.74 9.86
N CYS A 46 8.96 1.45 10.64
CA CYS A 46 10.36 1.52 10.21
C CYS A 46 10.84 0.14 9.74
N ALA A 47 12.10 0.03 9.28
CA ALA A 47 12.67 -1.20 8.72
C ALA A 47 12.59 -2.45 9.64
N ASN A 48 12.49 -2.27 10.96
CA ASN A 48 12.46 -3.36 11.95
C ASN A 48 11.05 -3.56 12.55
N THR A 49 10.00 -3.22 11.81
CA THR A 49 8.63 -3.43 12.24
C THR A 49 7.96 -4.49 11.37
N GLU A 50 7.23 -5.39 12.00
CA GLU A 50 6.37 -6.35 11.31
C GLU A 50 4.95 -5.80 11.28
N PHE A 51 4.31 -5.88 10.11
CA PHE A 51 2.93 -5.46 9.95
C PHE A 51 1.99 -6.51 10.54
N ASP A 52 1.11 -6.09 11.44
CA ASP A 52 0.14 -6.96 12.10
C ASP A 52 -1.09 -7.18 11.22
N LEU A 53 -1.22 -8.40 10.69
CA LEU A 53 -2.34 -8.79 9.84
C LEU A 53 -3.63 -9.02 10.63
N ASP A 54 -3.57 -9.33 11.92
CA ASP A 54 -4.77 -9.53 12.73
C ASP A 54 -5.39 -8.19 13.08
N SER A 55 -4.57 -7.19 13.46
CA SER A 55 -5.02 -5.80 13.59
C SER A 55 -5.67 -5.26 12.32
N LEU A 56 -5.16 -5.62 11.13
CA LEU A 56 -5.78 -5.23 9.86
C LEU A 56 -7.17 -5.87 9.69
N LYS A 57 -7.32 -7.16 9.98
CA LYS A 57 -8.62 -7.85 9.86
C LYS A 57 -9.66 -7.20 10.76
N GLU A 58 -9.32 -6.90 12.01
CA GLU A 58 -10.22 -6.22 12.94
C GLU A 58 -10.67 -4.85 12.42
N ALA A 59 -9.78 -4.10 11.76
CA ALA A 59 -10.10 -2.79 11.19
C ALA A 59 -10.97 -2.85 9.91
N LEU A 60 -11.15 -4.03 9.32
CA LEU A 60 -11.93 -4.25 8.08
C LEU A 60 -13.33 -4.83 8.35
N VAL A 61 -13.67 -5.18 9.60
CA VAL A 61 -15.00 -5.65 10.04
C VAL A 61 -15.80 -4.48 10.62
#